data_AF-A0A3D5YSF0-F1
#
_entry.id   AF-A0A3D5YSF0-F1
#
_cell.length_a   1.000
_cell.length_b   1.000
_cell.length_c   1.000
_cell.angle_alpha   90.00
_cell.angle_beta   90.00
_cell.angle_gamma   90.00
#
_symmetry.space_group_name_H-M   'P 1'
#
loop_
_entity.id
_entity.type
_entity.pdbx_description
1 polymer ?
#
loop_
_entity_poly.entity_id
_entity_poly.type
_entity_poly.pdbx_seq_one_letter_code
_entity_poly.pdbx_strand_id
1 'polypeptide(L)'
;MRKILILSLTSLATSAFAVTSINSESSSYVAFQQFDRQYSFGFGVTSGQLTNGSNEATNNTQFVNVEVERLFNIGVWMDINAYLLTYYSQVADPAVPTLGVTTGSQAQFGGLNAKVG
;
A
#
# COMPACT_ATOMS: atom_id res chain seq x y z
N MET A 1 -39.00 -12.23 -1.99
CA MET A 1 -37.82 -11.41 -2.31
C MET A 1 -37.26 -10.86 -1.00
N ARG A 2 -36.19 -11.45 -0.44
CA ARG A 2 -35.57 -10.97 0.81
C ARG A 2 -34.35 -10.12 0.43
N LYS A 3 -34.39 -8.83 0.77
CA LYS A 3 -33.27 -7.89 0.59
C LYS A 3 -32.50 -7.86 1.91
N ILE A 4 -31.30 -8.43 1.95
CA ILE A 4 -30.41 -8.34 3.11
C ILE A 4 -29.47 -7.17 2.83
N LEU A 5 -29.67 -6.08 3.57
CA LEU A 5 -28.81 -4.91 3.53
C LEU A 5 -27.73 -5.10 4.61
N ILE A 6 -26.49 -5.34 4.21
CA ILE A 6 -25.35 -5.44 5.14
C ILE A 6 -24.67 -4.07 5.16
N LEU A 7 -24.85 -3.35 6.28
CA LEU A 7 -24.19 -2.07 6.55
C LEU A 7 -22.94 -2.36 7.41
N SER A 8 -21.77 -2.51 6.80
CA SER A 8 -20.51 -2.64 7.54
C SER A 8 -19.89 -1.26 7.75
N LEU A 9 -20.07 -0.71 8.95
CA LEU A 9 -19.37 0.48 9.40
C LEU A 9 -17.97 0.08 9.90
N THR A 10 -16.97 0.15 9.03
CA THR A 10 -15.57 -0.02 9.45
C THR A 10 -15.06 1.30 10.01
N SER A 11 -14.93 1.40 11.32
CA SER A 11 -14.22 2.49 11.97
C SER A 11 -12.72 2.35 11.69
N LEU A 12 -12.19 3.11 10.72
CA LEU A 12 -10.75 3.32 10.60
C LEU A 12 -10.31 4.14 11.82
N ALA A 13 -9.74 3.49 12.83
CA ALA A 13 -9.05 4.16 13.90
C ALA A 13 -7.68 4.63 13.38
N THR A 14 -7.62 5.84 12.81
CA THR A 14 -6.37 6.53 12.56
C THR A 14 -5.76 6.93 13.91
N SER A 15 -4.83 6.13 14.42
CA SER A 15 -4.05 6.48 15.60
C SER A 15 -2.86 7.36 15.18
N ALA A 16 -3.00 8.67 15.37
CA ALA A 16 -1.88 9.60 15.25
C ALA A 16 -1.04 9.51 16.53
N PHE A 17 0.05 8.74 16.52
CA PHE A 17 1.01 8.76 17.61
C PHE A 17 1.92 9.98 17.45
N ALA A 18 1.63 11.05 18.18
CA ALA A 18 2.56 12.16 18.37
C ALA A 18 3.71 11.69 19.28
N VAL A 19 4.80 11.21 18.70
CA VAL A 19 6.06 11.03 19.44
C VAL A 19 6.58 12.41 19.79
N THR A 20 6.43 12.80 21.06
CA THR A 20 7.06 13.99 21.64
C THR A 20 8.58 13.76 21.71
N SER A 21 9.28 14.21 20.68
CA SER A 21 10.74 14.36 20.73
C SER A 21 11.09 15.35 21.84
N ILE A 22 11.93 14.90 22.79
CA ILE A 22 12.39 15.63 23.99
C ILE A 22 13.35 16.80 23.64
N ASN A 23 13.51 17.13 22.36
CA ASN A 23 14.28 18.27 21.92
C ASN A 23 13.32 19.33 21.37
N SER A 24 12.98 20.32 22.20
CA SER A 24 12.43 21.60 21.75
C SER A 24 13.47 22.29 20.87
N GLU A 25 13.59 21.86 19.61
CA GLU A 25 14.38 22.59 18.63
C GLU A 25 13.58 23.81 18.20
N SER A 26 14.04 24.98 18.63
CA SER A 26 13.63 26.31 18.18
C SER A 26 14.05 26.51 16.72
N SER A 27 13.39 25.79 15.82
CA SER A 27 13.56 25.87 14.38
C SER A 27 12.39 26.69 13.80
N SER A 28 12.67 27.56 12.82
CA SER A 28 11.63 28.32 12.10
C SER A 28 10.58 27.44 11.41
N TYR A 29 10.85 26.13 11.31
CA TYR A 29 10.00 25.15 10.66
C TYR A 29 9.11 24.36 11.62
N VAL A 30 9.15 24.60 12.93
CA VAL A 30 8.44 23.79 13.95
C VAL A 30 6.93 23.67 13.67
N ALA A 31 6.28 24.75 13.25
CA ALA A 31 4.85 24.73 12.94
C ALA A 31 4.51 23.87 11.71
N PHE A 32 5.39 23.85 10.70
CA PHE A 32 5.21 23.05 9.47
C PHE A 32 5.60 21.59 9.67
N GLN A 33 6.62 21.33 10.48
CA GLN A 33 7.08 19.97 10.78
C GLN A 33 6.06 19.11 11.55
N GLN A 34 5.08 19.71 12.23
CA GLN A 34 4.00 18.95 12.88
C GLN A 34 2.93 18.48 11.88
N PHE A 35 2.76 19.19 10.77
CA PHE A 35 1.85 18.82 9.70
C PHE A 35 2.52 17.86 8.70
N ASP A 36 3.78 18.09 8.33
CA ASP A 36 4.50 17.30 7.32
C ASP A 36 5.09 15.98 7.84
N ARG A 37 5.15 15.77 9.16
CA ARG A 37 5.64 14.49 9.71
C ARG A 37 4.53 13.46 9.70
N GLN A 38 4.38 12.78 8.58
CA GLN A 38 3.35 11.78 8.36
C GLN A 38 3.98 10.41 8.13
N TYR A 39 3.41 9.39 8.79
CA TYR A 39 3.77 8.00 8.57
C TYR A 39 2.47 7.27 8.27
N SER A 40 2.41 6.59 7.13
CA SER A 40 1.28 5.75 6.75
C SER A 40 1.75 4.31 6.59
N PHE A 41 0.93 3.39 7.08
CA PHE A 41 1.10 1.97 6.85
C PHE A 41 -0.21 1.41 6.32
N GLY A 42 -0.16 0.89 5.10
CA GLY A 42 -1.31 0.32 4.40
C GLY A 42 -1.13 -1.17 4.17
N PHE A 43 -2.23 -1.91 4.27
CA PHE A 43 -2.34 -3.26 3.74
C PHE A 43 -3.47 -3.27 2.73
N GLY A 44 -3.20 -3.76 1.53
CA GLY A 44 -4.15 -3.81 0.43
C GLY A 44 -4.27 -5.22 -0.11
N VAL A 45 -5.48 -5.58 -0.53
CA VAL A 45 -5.74 -6.78 -1.31
C VAL A 45 -6.39 -6.37 -2.62
N THR A 46 -5.97 -6.97 -3.72
CA THR A 46 -6.66 -6.80 -5.00
C THR A 46 -6.88 -8.14 -5.68
N SER A 47 -8.00 -8.24 -6.38
CA SER A 47 -8.41 -9.43 -7.13
C SER A 47 -8.75 -9.02 -8.55
N GLY A 48 -8.24 -9.75 -9.52
CA GLY A 48 -8.42 -9.50 -10.94
C GLY A 48 -8.79 -10.76 -11.70
N GLN A 49 -9.41 -10.58 -12.87
CA GLN A 49 -9.70 -11.62 -13.83
C GLN A 49 -8.69 -11.53 -14.97
N LEU A 50 -7.96 -12.61 -15.23
CA LEU A 50 -7.15 -12.77 -16.43
C LEU A 50 -7.95 -13.54 -17.47
N THR A 51 -8.10 -12.95 -18.66
CA THR A 51 -8.80 -13.57 -19.78
C THR A 51 -7.82 -13.82 -20.93
N ASN A 52 -7.84 -15.02 -21.50
CA ASN A 52 -7.08 -15.36 -22.71
C ASN A 52 -7.92 -16.29 -23.59
N GLY A 53 -8.59 -15.71 -24.59
CA GLY A 53 -9.54 -16.44 -25.43
C GLY A 53 -10.71 -16.96 -24.61
N SER A 54 -10.92 -18.28 -24.62
CA SER A 54 -11.98 -18.97 -23.86
C SER A 54 -11.61 -19.27 -22.40
N ASN A 55 -10.41 -18.90 -21.95
CA ASN A 55 -9.89 -19.27 -20.65
C ASN A 55 -9.90 -18.07 -19.71
N GLU A 56 -10.35 -18.30 -18.48
CA GLU A 56 -10.46 -17.28 -17.43
C GLU A 56 -9.75 -17.78 -16.17
N ALA A 57 -9.03 -16.89 -15.49
CA ALA A 57 -8.39 -17.21 -14.21
C ALA A 57 -8.46 -16.00 -13.27
N THR A 58 -8.87 -16.24 -12.03
CA THR A 58 -8.81 -15.21 -10.99
C THR A 58 -7.39 -15.14 -10.42
N ASN A 59 -6.82 -13.94 -10.33
CA ASN A 59 -5.64 -13.68 -9.51
C ASN A 59 -5.99 -12.85 -8.29
N ASN A 60 -5.32 -13.17 -7.18
CA ASN A 60 -5.40 -12.41 -5.95
C ASN A 60 -4.01 -11.98 -5.56
N THR A 61 -3.88 -10.75 -5.08
CA THR A 61 -2.63 -10.19 -4.58
C THR A 61 -2.86 -9.49 -3.27
N GLN A 62 -1.85 -9.51 -2.42
CA GLN A 62 -1.80 -8.73 -1.20
C GLN A 62 -0.51 -7.92 -1.21
N PHE A 63 -0.60 -6.67 -0.80
CA PHE A 63 0.54 -5.80 -0.70
C PHE A 63 0.51 -5.02 0.59
N VAL A 64 1.71 -4.71 1.08
CA VAL A 64 1.93 -3.76 2.14
C VAL A 64 2.46 -2.48 1.51
N ASN A 65 2.01 -1.33 1.99
CA ASN A 65 2.51 -0.03 1.60
C ASN A 65 2.95 0.73 2.85
N VAL A 66 4.07 1.43 2.74
CA VAL A 66 4.63 2.27 3.78
C VAL A 66 4.92 3.62 3.15
N GLU A 67 4.39 4.67 3.75
CA GLU A 67 4.66 6.05 3.37
C GLU A 67 5.28 6.78 4.55
N VAL A 68 6.35 7.51 4.28
CA VAL A 68 7.07 8.29 5.27
C VAL A 68 7.35 9.66 4.68
N GLU A 69 6.77 10.68 5.29
CA GLU A 69 7.03 12.08 4.99
C GLU A 69 7.68 12.76 6.18
N ARG A 70 8.76 13.52 5.92
CA ARG A 70 9.50 14.22 6.96
C ARG A 70 10.17 15.49 6.45
N LEU A 71 9.86 16.61 7.12
CA LEU A 71 10.61 17.85 7.05
C LEU A 71 11.65 17.91 8.18
N PHE A 72 12.92 18.17 7.84
CA PHE A 72 14.03 18.31 8.78
C PHE A 72 14.24 19.77 9.21
N ASN A 73 14.89 19.98 10.36
CA ASN A 73 15.19 21.32 10.88
C ASN A 73 16.10 22.16 9.99
N ILE A 74 16.79 21.51 9.05
CA ILE A 74 17.65 22.16 8.04
C ILE A 74 16.87 22.60 6.79
N GLY A 75 15.54 22.48 6.79
CA GLY A 75 14.68 22.88 5.66
C GLY A 75 14.60 21.85 4.53
N VAL A 76 15.22 20.67 4.70
CA VAL A 76 15.14 19.57 3.73
C VAL A 76 13.85 18.79 3.96
N TRP A 77 13.11 18.53 2.89
CA TRP A 77 11.91 17.69 2.88
C TRP A 77 12.19 16.35 2.22
N MET A 78 11.60 15.29 2.76
CA MET A 78 11.72 13.94 2.23
C MET A 78 10.36 13.24 2.24
N ASP A 79 10.03 12.61 1.11
CA ASP A 79 8.85 11.76 0.91
C ASP A 79 9.32 10.41 0.37
N ILE A 80 9.01 9.34 1.09
CA ILE A 80 9.29 7.97 0.70
C ILE A 80 7.98 7.18 0.70
N ASN A 81 7.58 6.68 -0.47
CA ASN A 81 6.52 5.71 -0.60
C ASN A 81 7.11 4.37 -1.08
N ALA A 82 6.96 3.32 -0.28
CA ALA A 82 7.40 1.98 -0.59
C ALA A 82 6.19 1.03 -0.59
N TYR A 83 6.09 0.16 -1.56
CA TYR A 83 5.11 -0.94 -1.53
C TYR A 83 5.79 -2.26 -1.82
N LEU A 84 5.30 -3.32 -1.19
CA LEU A 84 5.83 -4.67 -1.28
C LEU A 84 4.68 -5.64 -1.47
N LEU A 85 4.78 -6.49 -2.48
CA LEU A 85 3.85 -7.60 -2.66
C LEU A 85 4.17 -8.70 -1.64
N THR A 86 3.22 -9.02 -0.77
CA THR A 86 3.40 -10.03 0.29
C THR A 86 2.75 -11.36 -0.05
N TYR A 87 1.77 -11.36 -0.95
CA TYR A 87 1.10 -12.56 -1.41
C TYR A 87 0.65 -12.41 -2.85
N TYR A 88 0.76 -13.51 -3.60
CA TYR A 88 0.22 -13.64 -4.94
C TYR A 88 -0.30 -15.06 -5.11
N SER A 89 -1.52 -15.19 -5.64
CA SER A 89 -2.05 -16.47 -6.08
C SER A 89 -2.85 -16.31 -7.36
N GLN A 90 -2.77 -17.33 -8.21
CA GLN A 90 -3.58 -17.47 -9.40
C GLN A 90 -4.17 -18.89 -9.38
N VAL A 91 -5.43 -19.04 -9.80
CA VAL A 91 -6.10 -20.37 -9.85
C VAL A 91 -5.57 -21.25 -11.01
N ALA A 92 -4.60 -20.76 -11.79
CA ALA A 92 -3.75 -21.55 -12.68
C ALA A 92 -2.32 -21.50 -12.13
N ASP A 93 -1.84 -22.60 -11.58
CA ASP A 93 -0.53 -22.72 -10.96
C ASP A 93 0.61 -22.49 -11.98
N PRO A 94 1.54 -21.54 -11.78
CA PRO A 94 2.69 -21.33 -12.67
C PRO A 94 3.65 -22.53 -12.74
N ALA A 95 3.58 -23.49 -11.81
CA ALA A 95 4.38 -24.72 -11.85
C ALA A 95 3.78 -25.82 -12.74
N VAL A 96 2.56 -25.65 -13.25
CA VAL A 96 1.88 -26.65 -14.08
C VAL A 96 1.39 -26.01 -15.39
N PRO A 97 2.14 -26.16 -16.50
CA PRO A 97 1.67 -25.76 -17.81
C PRO A 97 0.60 -26.76 -18.26
N THR A 98 -0.61 -26.61 -17.74
CA THR A 98 -1.78 -27.29 -18.31
C THR A 98 -2.12 -26.59 -19.62
N LEU A 99 -2.16 -27.33 -20.72
CA LEU A 99 -2.52 -26.80 -22.04
C LEU A 99 -3.91 -26.14 -21.96
N GLY A 100 -3.99 -24.86 -22.34
CA GLY A 100 -5.26 -24.13 -22.41
C GLY A 100 -5.73 -23.48 -21.10
N VAL A 101 -4.85 -23.13 -20.16
CA VAL A 101 -5.22 -22.29 -19.01
C VAL A 101 -4.59 -20.91 -19.16
N THR A 102 -5.29 -19.86 -18.73
CA THR A 102 -4.75 -18.50 -18.75
C THR A 102 -3.60 -18.40 -17.77
N THR A 103 -2.37 -18.34 -18.26
CA THR A 103 -1.17 -18.08 -17.46
C THR A 103 -0.80 -16.61 -17.57
N GLY A 104 -0.60 -15.91 -16.46
CA GLY A 104 -0.17 -14.52 -16.48
C GLY A 104 0.25 -14.04 -15.09
N SER A 105 1.55 -13.77 -14.94
CA SER A 105 2.08 -13.08 -13.76
C SER A 105 1.97 -11.58 -13.98
N GLN A 106 1.21 -10.88 -13.13
CA GLN A 106 1.52 -9.47 -12.87
C GLN A 106 2.72 -9.46 -11.93
N ALA A 107 3.91 -9.48 -12.51
CA ALA A 107 5.17 -9.43 -11.78
C ALA A 107 5.37 -8.02 -11.22
N GLN A 108 4.67 -7.69 -10.13
CA GLN A 108 4.87 -6.46 -9.39
C GLN A 108 5.35 -6.81 -7.99
N PHE A 109 6.65 -7.02 -7.85
CA PHE A 109 7.28 -7.47 -6.60
C PHE A 109 7.28 -6.39 -5.51
N GLY A 110 7.18 -5.13 -5.92
CA GLY A 110 7.23 -3.97 -5.05
C GLY A 110 7.85 -2.78 -5.78
N GLY A 111 7.84 -1.62 -5.15
CA GLY A 111 8.41 -0.40 -5.69
C GLY A 111 8.74 0.59 -4.59
N LEU A 112 9.70 1.45 -4.88
CA LEU A 112 10.13 2.54 -4.02
C LEU A 112 10.07 3.82 -4.85
N ASN A 113 9.35 4.82 -4.35
CA ASN A 113 9.41 6.18 -4.81
C ASN A 113 9.98 7.03 -3.67
N ALA A 114 11.04 7.77 -3.95
CA ALA A 114 11.64 8.68 -2.99
C ALA A 114 11.85 10.05 -3.64
N LYS A 115 11.46 11.10 -2.93
CA LYS A 115 11.64 12.49 -3.33
C LYS A 115 12.34 13.25 -2.20
N VAL A 116 13.20 14.18 -2.60
CA VAL A 116 13.89 15.10 -1.69
C VAL A 116 13.78 16.50 -2.27
N GLY A 117 13.49 17.48 -1.40
CA GLY A 117 13.29 18.89 -1.75
C GLY A 117 13.95 19.82 -0.75
#